data_AF-A0A4W5K956-F1
#
_entry.id   AF-A0A4W5K956-F1
#
_cell.length_a   1.000
_cell.length_b   1.000
_cell.length_c   1.000
_cell.angle_alpha   90.00
_cell.angle_beta   90.00
_cell.angle_gamma   90.00
#
_symmetry.space_group_name_H-M   'P 1'
#
loop_
_entity.id
_entity.type
_entity.pdbx_description
1 polymer ?
#
loop_
_entity_poly.entity_id
_entity_poly.type
_entity_poly.pdbx_seq_one_letter_code
_entity_poly.pdbx_strand_id
1 'polypeptide(L)' 'MHLELTVCSECGYELFSSMSKFEHSSTWPAFSQTIHQDSVSKSPENWGPVKVFCLLCGNGLGHEFLYDGPREGLSCS' A
#
# COMPACT_ATOMS: atom_id res chain seq x y z
N MET A 1 8.52 21.32 -3.23
CA MET A 1 7.48 20.32 -2.92
C MET A 1 8.15 19.30 -2.03
N HIS A 2 7.76 19.18 -0.75
CA HIS A 2 8.32 18.14 0.12
C HIS A 2 7.51 16.87 -0.11
N LEU A 3 8.17 15.82 -0.60
CA LEU A 3 7.58 14.50 -0.71
C LEU A 3 7.71 13.82 0.65
N GLU A 4 6.58 13.40 1.21
CA GLU A 4 6.58 12.63 2.45
C GLU A 4 6.55 11.15 2.06
N LEU A 5 7.42 10.36 2.67
CA LEU A 5 7.52 8.93 2.43
C LEU A 5 6.93 8.18 3.61
N THR A 6 6.08 7.20 3.29
CA THR A 6 5.64 6.20 4.26
C THR A 6 6.64 5.06 4.22
N VAL A 7 7.25 4.79 5.36
CA VAL A 7 8.26 3.75 5.54
C VAL A 7 7.71 2.60 6.37
N CYS A 8 8.31 1.43 6.24
CA CYS A 8 8.00 0.28 7.09
C CYS A 8 8.32 0.61 8.55
N SER A 9 7.37 0.40 9.47
CA SER A 9 7.57 0.65 10.90
C SER A 9 8.67 -0.20 11.53
N GLU A 10 8.91 -1.40 10.98
CA GLU A 10 9.87 -2.36 11.54
C GLU A 10 11.30 -2.17 11.01
N CYS A 11 11.46 -1.83 9.73
CA CYS A 11 12.78 -1.78 9.09
C CYS A 11 13.14 -0.45 8.43
N GLY A 12 12.21 0.51 8.38
CA GLY A 12 12.43 1.82 7.76
C GLY A 12 12.48 1.83 6.24
N TYR A 13 12.20 0.70 5.57
CA TYR A 13 12.23 0.63 4.11
C TYR A 13 11.11 1.47 3.48
N GLU A 14 11.38 2.13 2.36
CA GLU A 14 10.45 3.04 1.70
C GLU A 14 9.35 2.27 0.97
N LEU A 15 8.09 2.57 1.29
CA LEU A 15 6.93 1.80 0.80
C LEU A 15 6.04 2.62 -0.12
N PHE A 16 5.61 3.81 0.32
CA PHE A 16 4.64 4.63 -0.40
C PHE A 16 5.05 6.10 -0.39
N SER A 17 4.74 6.80 -1.47
CA SER A 17 4.91 8.26 -1.56
C SER A 17 3.61 8.98 -1.22
N SER A 18 3.69 10.14 -0.57
CA SER A 18 2.53 11.00 -0.32
C SER A 18 1.81 11.45 -1.60
N MET A 19 2.47 11.42 -2.77
CA MET A 19 1.81 11.67 -4.06
C MET A 19 0.76 10.62 -4.42
N SER A 20 0.94 9.39 -3.92
CA SER A 20 0.03 8.28 -4.18
C SER A 20 -1.09 8.17 -3.15
N LYS A 21 -0.96 8.92 -2.04
CA LYS A 21 -1.95 8.97 -0.97
C LYS A 21 -3.19 9.72 -1.46
N PHE A 22 -4.36 9.20 -1.16
CA PHE A 22 -5.61 9.86 -1.48
C PHE A 22 -6.59 9.78 -0.30
N GLU A 23 -7.59 10.65 -0.29
CA GLU A 23 -8.64 10.60 0.71
C GLU A 23 -9.58 9.43 0.40
N HIS A 24 -9.66 8.51 1.34
CA HIS A 24 -10.57 7.37 1.28
C HIS A 24 -11.50 7.43 2.48
N SER A 25 -12.71 6.88 2.35
CA SER A 25 -13.71 6.88 3.44
C SER A 25 -13.30 6.00 4.63
N SER A 26 -12.23 5.21 4.49
CA SER A 26 -11.65 4.40 5.56
C SER A 26 -10.89 5.22 6.60
N THR A 27 -10.82 4.71 7.82
CA THR A 27 -9.97 5.27 8.89
C THR A 27 -8.47 5.03 8.66
N TRP A 28 -8.10 4.23 7.66
CA TRP A 28 -6.72 3.89 7.31
C TRP A 28 -6.24 4.74 6.11
N PRO A 29 -4.95 5.11 6.07
CA PRO A 29 -4.38 5.80 4.92
C PRO A 29 -4.43 4.87 3.70
N ALA A 30 -4.89 5.41 2.56
CA ALA A 30 -4.99 4.67 1.32
C ALA A 30 -4.00 5.21 0.28
N PHE A 31 -3.33 4.30 -0.40
CA PHE A 31 -2.34 4.59 -1.43
C PHE A 31 -2.71 3.89 -2.73
N SER A 32 -2.51 4.57 -3.85
CA SER A 32 -2.80 4.03 -5.19
C SER A 32 -1.65 3.26 -5.82
N GLN A 33 -0.41 3.45 -5.33
CA GLN A 33 0.79 2.82 -5.86
C GLN A 33 1.92 2.81 -4.83
N THR A 34 2.76 1.79 -4.86
CA THR A 34 4.02 1.74 -4.11
C THR A 34 5.08 2.63 -4.75
N ILE A 35 6.14 2.98 -4.00
CA ILE A 35 7.27 3.73 -4.54
C ILE A 35 8.14 2.85 -5.45
N HIS A 36 8.34 1.59 -5.09
CA HIS A 36 8.94 0.57 -5.95
C HIS A 36 8.01 -0.64 -6.09
N GLN A 37 8.07 -1.32 -7.25
CA GLN A 37 7.28 -2.54 -7.48
C GLN A 37 7.62 -3.66 -6.50
N ASP A 38 8.84 -3.63 -5.97
CA ASP A 38 9.42 -4.55 -4.99
C ASP A 38 9.43 -3.97 -3.57
N SER A 39 8.75 -2.86 -3.29
CA SER A 39 8.61 -2.36 -1.92
C SER A 39 7.78 -3.31 -1.03
N VAL A 40 6.84 -4.04 -1.65
CA VAL A 40 5.90 -4.91 -0.95
C VAL A 40 5.77 -6.28 -1.63
N SER A 41 5.47 -7.30 -0.84
CA SER A 41 4.98 -8.58 -1.33
C SER A 41 3.48 -8.70 -1.09
N LYS A 42 2.81 -9.47 -1.95
CA LYS A 42 1.37 -9.65 -1.97
C LYS A 42 1.03 -11.12 -1.81
N SER A 43 0.12 -11.44 -0.91
CA SER A 43 -0.43 -12.78 -0.73
C SER A 43 -1.94 -12.73 -0.96
N PRO A 44 -2.45 -13.21 -2.11
CA PRO A 44 -3.89 -13.24 -2.36
C PRO A 44 -4.60 -14.18 -1.39
N GLU A 45 -5.80 -13.79 -0.97
CA GLU A 45 -6.69 -14.64 -0.16
C GLU A 45 -7.86 -15.14 -1.02
N ASN A 46 -8.37 -16.35 -0.74
CA ASN A 46 -9.38 -16.98 -1.60
C ASN A 46 -10.68 -16.17 -1.77
N TRP A 47 -11.07 -15.39 -0.76
CA TRP A 47 -12.36 -14.67 -0.73
C TRP A 47 -12.22 -13.30 -0.05
N GLY A 48 -11.07 -12.64 -0.20
CA GLY A 48 -10.77 -11.42 0.53
C GLY A 48 -9.74 -10.52 -0.16
N PRO A 49 -9.43 -9.37 0.45
CA PRO A 49 -8.42 -8.46 -0.08
C PRO A 49 -7.03 -9.11 0.01
N VAL A 50 -6.12 -8.65 -0.84
CA VAL A 50 -4.78 -9.23 -0.95
C VAL A 50 -3.94 -8.76 0.23
N LYS A 51 -3.37 -9.65 1.03
CA LYS A 51 -2.49 -9.24 2.15
C LYS A 51 -1.19 -8.65 1.62
N VAL A 52 -0.78 -7.52 2.19
CA VAL A 52 0.43 -6.80 1.80
C VAL A 52 1.45 -6.87 2.92
N PHE A 53 2.68 -7.22 2.57
CA PHE A 53 3.80 -7.31 3.51
C PHE A 53 4.99 -6.50 2.98
N CYS A 54 5.84 -6.01 3.87
CA CYS A 54 7.10 -5.42 3.49
C CYS A 54 7.96 -6.49 2.82
N LEU A 55 8.46 -6.23 1.61
CA LEU A 55 9.30 -7.22 0.92
C LEU A 55 10.61 -7.47 1.67
N LEU A 56 11.16 -6.44 2.33
CA LEU A 56 12.46 -6.51 2.98
C LEU A 56 12.45 -7.31 4.29
N CYS A 57 11.47 -7.09 5.17
CA CYS A 57 11.41 -7.74 6.49
C CYS A 57 10.22 -8.68 6.70
N GLY A 58 9.27 -8.73 5.77
CA GLY A 58 8.07 -9.55 5.89
C GLY A 58 7.01 -9.00 6.85
N ASN A 59 7.19 -7.80 7.41
CA ASN A 59 6.20 -7.20 8.30
C ASN A 59 4.85 -7.00 7.59
N GLY A 60 3.74 -7.30 8.26
CA GLY A 60 2.40 -7.06 7.73
C GLY A 60 2.10 -5.56 7.65
N LEU A 61 1.72 -5.10 6.46
CA LEU A 61 1.46 -3.67 6.19
C LEU A 61 -0.03 -3.36 6.09
N GLY A 62 -0.84 -4.34 5.66
CA GLY A 62 -2.27 -4.15 5.48
C GLY A 62 -2.81 -5.03 4.36
N HIS A 63 -3.74 -4.47 3.58
CA HIS A 63 -4.43 -5.17 2.52
C HIS A 63 -4.58 -4.30 1.28
N GLU A 64 -4.45 -4.90 0.11
CA GLU A 64 -4.78 -4.31 -1.17
C GLU A 64 -6.19 -4.73 -1.59
N PHE A 65 -7.05 -3.74 -1.80
CA PHE A 65 -8.39 -3.91 -2.32
C PHE A 65 -8.36 -3.68 -3.83
N LEU A 66 -8.56 -4.75 -4.58
CA LEU A 66 -8.58 -4.71 -6.04
C LEU A 66 -9.81 -3.94 -6.52
N TYR A 67 -9.61 -3.02 -7.46
CA TYR A 67 -10.67 -2.20 -8.08
C TYR A 67 -11.35 -1.16 -7.17
N ASP A 68 -10.83 -0.93 -5.95
CA ASP A 68 -11.37 0.03 -4.97
C ASP A 68 -10.52 1.33 -4.89
N GLY A 69 -9.77 1.63 -5.95
CA GLY A 69 -8.94 2.82 -6.05
C GLY A 69 -9.69 4.09 -6.47
N PRO A 70 -9.02 5.25 -6.47
CA PRO A 70 -9.64 6.56 -6.73
C PRO A 70 -10.11 6.76 -8.18
N ARG A 71 -9.75 5.84 -9.10
CA ARG A 71 -10.23 5.80 -10.48
C ARG A 71 -10.66 4.38 -10.81
N GLU A 72 -11.62 4.26 -11.71
CA GLU A 72 -12.10 2.95 -12.18
C GLU A 72 -10.93 2.08 -12.64
N GLY A 73 -10.86 0.86 -12.12
CA GLY A 73 -9.82 -0.10 -12.48
C GLY A 73 -8.54 -0.04 -11.63
N LEU A 74 -8.39 0.92 -10.71
CA LEU A 74 -7.23 0.98 -9.81
C LEU A 74 -7.49 0.24 -8.50
N SER A 75 -6.43 -0.27 -7.89
CA SER A 75 -6.46 -0.85 -6.54
C SER A 75 -6.04 0.20 -5.50
N CYS A 76 -6.38 -0.01 -4.23
CA CYS A 76 -5.84 0.76 -3.12
C CYS A 76 -5.22 -0.16 -2.06
N SER A 77 -4.17 0.33 -1.39
CA SER A 77 -3.45 -0.34 -0.28
C SER A 77 -3.34 0.56 0.94
#